data_AF-A0A835YW80-F1
#
_entry.id   AF-A0A835YW80-F1
#
_cell.length_a   1.000
_cell.length_b   1.000
_cell.length_c   1.000
_cell.angle_alpha   90.00
_cell.angle_beta   90.00
_cell.angle_gamma   90.00
#
_symmetry.space_group_name_H-M   'P 1'
#
loop_
_entity.id
_entity.type
_entity.pdbx_description
1 polymer ?
#
loop_
_entity_poly.entity_id
_entity_poly.type
_entity_poly.pdbx_seq_one_letter_code
_entity_poly.pdbx_strand_id
1 'polypeptide(L)'
;MSKAVFTGVFDTLVSDPVTLHTGGSFEDSPDHAVFQWWCDGASLQQVVRQRSILFKQEAQNHALKMGKIPGMEFSFRRRGSSVEEMSAEAALSEKQQLERLFLRDTKDLCPGTRLTQVTLQLSPAAAQWMIRCYYALDENVLREFLGRRLAGKVRKDLGDVSEATKTPVKSCRRQFDNLRRVMTMLEESHQYHCYVMLELQEKFELGPSLAAQYMCVTFLLHHKFNLQAARHPTAGVTAQDLVWCAAGLLCFWVCPGNHRMTQHTEYLELQAELTGSRAPPFEERESTRPALEDGLAEVFGLDLDKDWIAAMREIKHLLAGETRGGPLDSLQQYTLAALREQLPQAHFKFIEAHFKSAVKQLCSIGANLGLSRECRDVFEDLIVRVFEPLLKSGSGSSAPALADILALLAAMTHHFPAAVAAAGQVTPHMHVHGGGGSAAAAAAFGDVAATAAAWTRFMGGVRVCLLFMYSGRSVMDTSFAGQAAQGLCRSHSLGMKQLLLSN
;
A
#
# COMPACT_ATOMS: atom_id res chain seq x y z
N MET A 1 -5.45 16.12 -68.70
CA MET A 1 -6.06 15.79 -67.39
C MET A 1 -5.88 14.30 -67.17
N SER A 2 -5.30 13.73 -66.12
CA SER A 2 -4.66 14.22 -64.91
C SER A 2 -3.74 13.08 -64.41
N LYS A 3 -2.60 13.48 -63.82
CA LYS A 3 -1.59 12.73 -63.06
C LYS A 3 -1.94 11.31 -62.59
N ALA A 4 -1.10 10.35 -62.99
CA ALA A 4 -0.65 9.23 -62.15
C ALA A 4 0.75 8.80 -62.63
N VAL A 5 1.78 9.46 -62.09
CA VAL A 5 3.21 9.16 -62.33
C VAL A 5 3.78 8.74 -60.98
N PHE A 6 4.39 7.56 -60.95
CA PHE A 6 5.41 7.10 -60.00
C PHE A 6 5.26 7.50 -58.53
N THR A 7 4.87 6.53 -57.69
CA THR A 7 5.38 6.43 -56.31
C THR A 7 5.92 5.03 -56.11
N GLY A 8 7.21 4.87 -56.43
CA GLY A 8 7.98 3.68 -56.13
C GLY A 8 8.88 3.86 -54.91
N VAL A 9 9.42 2.74 -54.44
CA VAL A 9 10.76 2.61 -53.82
C VAL A 9 10.97 3.25 -52.44
N PHE A 10 10.01 4.03 -51.89
CA PHE A 10 10.11 4.64 -50.56
C PHE A 10 9.18 4.06 -49.49
N ASP A 11 8.32 3.10 -49.84
CA ASP A 11 7.37 2.47 -48.90
C ASP A 11 7.99 1.38 -48.01
N THR A 12 9.33 1.30 -47.97
CA THR A 12 10.08 0.30 -47.19
C THR A 12 11.31 0.90 -46.51
N LEU A 13 11.25 2.17 -46.10
CA LEU A 13 12.18 2.67 -45.09
C LEU A 13 11.70 2.17 -43.73
N VAL A 14 12.16 0.95 -43.42
CA VAL A 14 12.34 0.42 -42.08
C VAL A 14 12.88 1.56 -41.23
N SER A 15 11.97 2.19 -40.47
CA SER A 15 12.35 3.06 -39.38
C SER A 15 12.80 2.10 -38.32
N ASP A 16 14.11 1.84 -38.28
CA ASP A 16 14.69 1.09 -37.18
C ASP A 16 14.13 1.71 -35.89
N PRO A 17 13.52 0.88 -35.02
CA PRO A 17 13.04 1.37 -33.74
C PRO A 17 14.24 1.97 -33.01
N VAL A 18 14.02 3.06 -32.28
CA VAL A 18 14.98 3.48 -31.26
C VAL A 18 15.21 2.26 -30.39
N THR A 19 16.36 1.62 -30.55
CA THR A 19 16.84 0.69 -29.55
C THR A 19 17.16 1.56 -28.36
N LEU A 20 16.24 1.61 -27.40
CA LEU A 20 16.56 2.02 -26.05
C LEU A 20 17.65 1.06 -25.57
N HIS A 21 18.91 1.45 -25.84
CA HIS A 21 20.18 0.75 -25.70
C HIS A 21 20.49 -0.46 -26.60
N THR A 22 21.72 -0.43 -27.15
CA THR A 22 22.51 -1.57 -27.67
C THR A 22 23.78 -1.83 -26.85
N GLY A 23 23.81 -1.41 -25.57
CA GLY A 23 24.90 -1.76 -24.65
C GLY A 23 24.88 -0.92 -23.36
N GLY A 24 25.05 -1.59 -22.20
CA GLY A 24 24.98 -1.02 -20.84
C GLY A 24 23.83 -1.59 -20.02
N SER A 25 23.90 -1.49 -18.68
CA SER A 25 22.74 -1.69 -17.79
C SER A 25 21.65 -0.74 -18.21
N PHE A 26 20.46 -1.28 -18.51
CA PHE A 26 19.30 -0.51 -18.95
C PHE A 26 19.10 0.74 -18.07
N GLU A 27 19.12 0.59 -16.75
CA GLU A 27 18.84 1.63 -15.74
C GLU A 27 19.67 2.92 -15.84
N ASP A 28 20.87 2.90 -16.43
CA ASP A 28 21.75 4.08 -16.53
C ASP A 28 21.51 4.94 -17.79
N SER A 29 20.47 4.61 -18.57
CA SER A 29 20.15 5.33 -19.80
C SER A 29 19.68 6.78 -19.56
N PRO A 30 20.14 7.74 -20.37
CA PRO A 30 19.58 9.10 -20.39
C PRO A 30 18.09 9.13 -20.74
N ASP A 31 17.59 8.12 -21.46
CA ASP A 31 16.15 7.98 -21.75
C ASP A 31 15.33 7.70 -20.49
N HIS A 32 15.90 7.01 -19.49
CA HIS A 32 15.23 6.78 -18.20
C HIS A 32 15.05 8.06 -17.40
N ALA A 33 16.12 8.85 -17.29
CA ALA A 33 16.06 10.12 -16.57
C ALA A 33 15.00 11.04 -17.19
N VAL A 34 14.92 11.07 -18.52
CA VAL A 34 13.96 11.89 -19.26
C VAL A 34 12.52 11.37 -19.09
N PHE A 35 12.29 10.06 -19.14
CA PHE A 35 10.97 9.47 -18.90
C PHE A 35 10.49 9.67 -17.45
N GLN A 36 11.37 9.47 -16.47
CA GLN A 36 11.05 9.73 -15.06
C GLN A 36 10.74 11.21 -14.84
N TRP A 37 11.48 12.13 -15.47
CA TRP A 37 11.21 13.55 -15.37
C TRP A 37 9.86 13.95 -15.98
N TRP A 38 9.46 13.31 -17.08
CA TRP A 38 8.11 13.44 -17.63
C TRP A 38 7.05 12.95 -16.65
N CYS A 39 7.27 11.79 -16.03
CA CYS A 39 6.43 11.20 -14.99
C CYS A 39 6.28 12.12 -13.76
N ASP A 40 7.35 12.84 -13.41
CA ASP A 40 7.38 13.84 -12.33
C ASP A 40 6.68 15.15 -12.73
N GLY A 41 6.24 15.27 -13.99
CA GLY A 41 5.37 16.34 -14.47
C GLY A 41 6.04 17.37 -15.38
N ALA A 42 7.25 17.09 -15.89
CA ALA A 42 7.84 17.91 -16.94
C ALA A 42 6.94 17.96 -18.18
N SER A 43 6.91 19.11 -18.86
CA SER A 43 6.21 19.21 -20.14
C SER A 43 6.93 18.41 -21.21
N LEU A 44 6.17 17.95 -22.20
CA LEU A 44 6.74 17.29 -23.36
C LEU A 44 7.86 18.12 -24.02
N GLN A 45 7.65 19.44 -24.14
CA GLN A 45 8.66 20.33 -24.72
C GLN A 45 9.95 20.36 -23.90
N GLN A 46 9.86 20.32 -22.56
CA GLN A 46 11.02 20.27 -21.68
C GLN A 46 11.77 18.94 -21.83
N VAL A 47 11.04 17.84 -21.83
CA VAL A 47 11.55 16.46 -21.98
C VAL A 47 12.27 16.30 -23.33
N VAL A 48 11.62 16.69 -24.42
CA VAL A 48 12.18 16.65 -25.78
C VAL A 48 13.41 17.54 -25.90
N ARG A 49 13.36 18.77 -25.33
CA ARG A 49 14.51 19.68 -25.34
C ARG A 49 15.70 19.08 -24.58
N GLN A 50 15.47 18.52 -23.40
CA GLN A 50 16.53 17.94 -22.59
C GLN A 50 17.14 16.71 -23.26
N ARG A 51 16.32 15.82 -23.82
CA ARG A 51 16.85 14.67 -24.56
C ARG A 51 17.64 15.11 -25.79
N SER A 52 17.18 16.15 -26.50
CA SER A 52 17.93 16.73 -27.62
C SER A 52 19.30 17.29 -27.20
N ILE A 53 19.44 17.81 -25.97
CA ILE A 53 20.72 18.27 -25.42
C ILE A 53 21.62 17.07 -25.10
N LEU A 54 21.08 16.05 -24.42
CA LEU A 54 21.81 14.82 -24.07
C LEU A 54 22.30 14.09 -25.32
N PHE A 55 21.45 13.99 -26.35
CA PHE A 55 21.83 13.40 -27.63
C PHE A 55 22.99 14.15 -28.29
N LYS A 56 22.98 15.50 -28.26
CA LYS A 56 24.10 16.30 -28.78
C LYS A 56 25.40 16.04 -27.99
N GLN A 57 25.32 15.90 -26.67
CA GLN A 57 26.46 15.60 -25.81
C GLN A 57 27.00 14.19 -26.08
N GLU A 58 26.12 13.19 -26.23
CA GLU A 58 26.48 11.82 -26.63
C GLU A 58 27.16 11.81 -28.00
N ALA A 59 26.61 12.51 -28.98
CA ALA A 59 27.19 12.65 -30.33
C ALA A 59 28.56 13.34 -30.32
N GLN A 60 28.78 14.30 -29.41
CA GLN A 60 30.06 15.00 -29.24
C GLN A 60 31.10 14.14 -28.50
N ASN A 61 30.69 13.43 -27.45
CA ASN A 61 31.57 12.58 -26.64
C ASN A 61 32.04 11.33 -27.39
N HIS A 62 31.18 10.76 -28.24
CA HIS A 62 31.49 9.63 -29.10
C HIS A 62 32.07 10.04 -30.46
N ALA A 63 33.08 10.93 -30.49
CA ALA A 63 33.74 11.42 -31.72
C ALA A 63 33.81 10.34 -32.83
N LEU A 64 32.82 10.33 -33.73
CA LEU A 64 32.55 9.33 -34.77
C LEU A 64 32.47 7.84 -34.34
N LYS A 65 31.29 7.22 -34.53
CA LYS A 65 31.13 5.90 -35.21
C LYS A 65 29.66 5.63 -35.60
N MET A 66 29.09 6.46 -36.47
CA MET A 66 27.99 6.01 -37.34
C MET A 66 28.56 4.90 -38.24
N GLY A 67 28.43 3.64 -37.82
CA GLY A 67 28.91 2.51 -38.64
C GLY A 67 29.22 1.20 -37.95
N LYS A 68 29.07 1.03 -36.63
CA LYS A 68 29.15 -0.30 -36.01
C LYS A 68 28.12 -0.47 -34.89
N ILE A 69 26.88 -0.72 -35.29
CA ILE A 69 25.95 -1.50 -34.48
C ILE A 69 26.32 -2.97 -34.74
N PRO A 70 26.60 -3.80 -33.72
CA PRO A 70 26.85 -5.23 -33.93
C PRO A 70 25.56 -5.87 -34.44
N GLY A 71 25.48 -6.16 -35.73
CA GLY A 71 24.41 -6.98 -36.32
C GLY A 71 23.87 -6.56 -37.69
N MET A 72 24.00 -5.31 -38.13
CA MET A 72 23.48 -4.89 -39.45
C MET A 72 24.35 -3.80 -40.10
N GLU A 73 24.96 -4.15 -41.24
CA GLU A 73 25.68 -3.22 -42.13
C GLU A 73 24.71 -2.67 -43.19
N PHE A 74 24.23 -1.43 -43.05
CA PHE A 74 23.84 -0.61 -44.20
C PHE A 74 24.10 0.87 -43.93
N SER A 75 25.07 1.47 -44.62
CA SER A 75 25.32 2.91 -44.62
C SER A 75 24.71 3.56 -45.86
N PHE A 76 23.56 4.24 -45.73
CA PHE A 76 23.07 5.11 -46.80
C PHE A 76 23.65 6.51 -46.64
N ARG A 77 24.76 6.78 -47.35
CA ARG A 77 25.28 8.13 -47.55
C ARG A 77 24.47 8.79 -48.66
N ARG A 78 23.58 9.75 -48.35
CA ARG A 78 23.14 10.71 -49.39
C ARG A 78 24.40 11.42 -49.88
N ARG A 79 24.69 11.38 -51.19
CA ARG A 79 25.82 12.13 -51.74
C ARG A 79 25.62 13.62 -51.43
N GLY A 80 26.47 14.17 -50.57
CA GLY A 80 26.57 15.61 -50.32
C GLY A 80 26.17 16.10 -48.93
N SER A 81 25.61 15.26 -48.04
CA SER A 81 25.28 15.70 -46.69
C SER A 81 26.48 15.66 -45.74
N SER A 82 26.63 16.71 -44.92
CA SER A 82 27.67 16.78 -43.90
C SER A 82 27.35 15.84 -42.72
N VAL A 83 28.34 15.50 -41.91
CA VAL A 83 28.15 14.70 -40.67
C VAL A 83 27.19 15.43 -39.71
N GLU A 84 27.20 16.75 -39.73
CA GLU A 84 26.32 17.61 -38.92
C GLU A 84 24.86 17.55 -39.40
N GLU A 85 24.63 17.51 -40.73
CA GLU A 85 23.28 17.39 -41.30
C GLU A 85 22.64 16.04 -41.00
N MET A 86 23.41 14.94 -41.04
CA MET A 86 22.89 13.62 -40.64
C MET A 86 22.59 13.54 -39.14
N SER A 87 23.44 14.16 -38.29
CA SER A 87 23.19 14.23 -36.85
C SER A 87 21.93 15.04 -36.54
N ALA A 88 21.68 16.11 -37.29
CA ALA A 88 20.46 16.91 -37.17
C ALA A 88 19.20 16.16 -37.65
N GLU A 89 19.28 15.42 -38.75
CA GLU A 89 18.18 14.58 -39.24
C GLU A 89 17.85 13.42 -38.28
N ALA A 90 18.87 12.76 -37.72
CA ALA A 90 18.69 11.71 -36.70
C ALA A 90 18.06 12.27 -35.42
N ALA A 91 18.55 13.42 -34.93
CA ALA A 91 17.98 14.10 -33.77
C ALA A 91 16.53 14.56 -34.00
N LEU A 92 16.18 14.96 -35.22
CA LEU A 92 14.82 15.33 -35.59
C LEU A 92 13.89 14.10 -35.64
N SER A 93 14.38 12.98 -36.17
CA SER A 93 13.65 11.71 -36.18
C SER A 93 13.39 11.20 -34.76
N GLU A 94 14.42 11.19 -33.91
CA GLU A 94 14.31 10.81 -32.50
C GLU A 94 13.35 11.74 -31.75
N LYS A 95 13.46 13.06 -31.97
CA LYS A 95 12.48 14.04 -31.46
C LYS A 95 11.06 13.70 -31.86
N GLN A 96 10.79 13.41 -33.14
CA GLN A 96 9.45 13.07 -33.63
C GLN A 96 8.95 11.71 -33.09
N GLN A 97 9.85 10.79 -32.76
CA GLN A 97 9.52 9.49 -32.14
C GLN A 97 9.24 9.64 -30.64
N LEU A 98 10.02 10.44 -29.91
CA LEU A 98 9.75 10.78 -28.51
C LEU A 98 8.45 11.58 -28.39
N GLU A 99 8.25 12.56 -29.27
CA GLU A 99 6.96 13.25 -29.38
C GLU A 99 5.86 12.22 -29.64
N ARG A 100 6.01 11.25 -30.54
CA ARG A 100 5.03 10.17 -30.71
C ARG A 100 4.83 9.30 -29.45
N LEU A 101 5.89 8.93 -28.73
CA LEU A 101 5.84 8.12 -27.50
C LEU A 101 5.09 8.83 -26.37
N PHE A 102 5.34 10.13 -26.20
CA PHE A 102 4.79 10.94 -25.12
C PHE A 102 3.50 11.71 -25.51
N LEU A 103 3.19 11.89 -26.81
CA LEU A 103 1.92 12.41 -27.33
C LEU A 103 0.88 11.33 -27.57
N ARG A 104 1.26 10.09 -27.94
CA ARG A 104 0.27 8.99 -28.01
C ARG A 104 -0.34 8.97 -26.63
N ASP A 105 -1.65 9.22 -26.63
CA ASP A 105 -2.45 9.38 -25.44
C ASP A 105 -1.97 8.39 -24.39
N THR A 106 -1.85 8.84 -23.15
CA THR A 106 -1.62 8.00 -21.97
C THR A 106 -2.51 6.74 -21.88
N LYS A 107 -3.50 6.62 -22.79
CA LYS A 107 -4.25 5.44 -23.20
C LYS A 107 -3.43 4.27 -23.77
N ASP A 108 -2.23 4.45 -24.33
CA ASP A 108 -1.42 3.31 -24.83
C ASP A 108 -0.54 2.70 -23.73
N LEU A 109 -0.32 3.43 -22.63
CA LEU A 109 0.20 2.90 -21.35
C LEU A 109 -0.95 2.34 -20.46
N CYS A 110 -2.15 2.16 -21.02
CA CYS A 110 -3.31 1.58 -20.34
C CYS A 110 -3.49 0.08 -20.63
N PRO A 111 -4.37 -0.61 -19.87
CA PRO A 111 -4.66 -2.02 -20.04
C PRO A 111 -4.96 -2.47 -21.47
N GLY A 112 -4.33 -3.57 -21.89
CA GLY A 112 -4.62 -4.28 -23.15
C GLY A 112 -3.92 -3.74 -24.39
N THR A 113 -3.29 -2.56 -24.33
CA THR A 113 -2.37 -2.08 -25.37
C THR A 113 -1.00 -2.65 -25.10
N ARG A 114 -0.69 -3.81 -25.70
CA ARG A 114 0.68 -4.32 -25.64
C ARG A 114 1.59 -3.23 -26.20
N LEU A 115 2.50 -2.72 -25.38
CA LEU A 115 3.58 -1.81 -25.80
C LEU A 115 4.44 -2.41 -26.92
N THR A 116 4.29 -3.72 -27.18
CA THR A 116 4.85 -4.47 -28.30
C THR A 116 4.11 -4.31 -29.62
N GLN A 117 3.06 -3.47 -29.73
CA GLN A 117 2.47 -3.15 -31.03
C GLN A 117 3.55 -2.51 -31.92
N VAL A 118 3.57 -2.96 -33.18
CA VAL A 118 4.62 -2.83 -34.23
C VAL A 118 5.34 -1.47 -34.36
N THR A 119 4.80 -0.39 -33.80
CA THR A 119 5.34 0.97 -33.89
C THR A 119 6.48 1.27 -32.90
N LEU A 120 6.62 0.54 -31.79
CA LEU A 120 7.67 0.72 -30.78
C LEU A 120 8.19 -0.66 -30.34
N GLN A 121 9.37 -1.07 -30.78
CA GLN A 121 9.99 -2.34 -30.31
C GLN A 121 10.68 -2.12 -28.96
N LEU A 122 9.91 -2.12 -27.88
CA LEU A 122 10.45 -2.08 -26.52
C LEU A 122 10.78 -3.50 -26.04
N SER A 123 11.90 -3.64 -25.31
CA SER A 123 12.16 -4.89 -24.59
C SER A 123 11.11 -5.08 -23.48
N PRO A 124 10.77 -6.32 -23.09
CA PRO A 124 9.81 -6.56 -22.00
C PRO A 124 10.22 -5.89 -20.68
N ALA A 125 11.54 -5.88 -20.38
CA ALA A 125 12.07 -5.19 -19.20
C ALA A 125 11.86 -3.66 -19.27
N ALA A 126 12.03 -3.07 -20.46
CA ALA A 126 11.80 -1.64 -20.68
C ALA A 126 10.33 -1.26 -20.52
N ALA A 127 9.43 -2.05 -21.10
CA ALA A 127 8.00 -1.87 -20.96
C ALA A 127 7.58 -1.94 -19.47
N GLN A 128 8.06 -2.95 -18.74
CA GLN A 128 7.74 -3.13 -17.32
C GLN A 128 8.24 -1.96 -16.46
N TRP A 129 9.45 -1.47 -16.71
CA TRP A 129 10.01 -0.30 -16.02
C TRP A 129 9.18 0.96 -16.30
N MET A 130 8.81 1.21 -17.55
CA MET A 130 8.00 2.37 -17.93
C MET A 130 6.63 2.32 -17.26
N ILE A 131 5.99 1.15 -17.24
CA ILE A 131 4.71 0.92 -16.53
C ILE A 131 4.88 1.22 -15.05
N ARG A 132 5.92 0.67 -14.40
CA ARG A 132 6.22 0.91 -12.98
C ARG A 132 6.37 2.39 -12.69
N CYS A 133 7.16 3.13 -13.47
CA CYS A 133 7.38 4.56 -13.29
C CYS A 133 6.10 5.38 -13.54
N TYR A 134 5.29 4.99 -14.53
CA TYR A 134 4.05 5.68 -14.87
C TYR A 134 2.96 5.48 -13.81
N TYR A 135 2.86 4.28 -13.26
CA TYR A 135 1.90 3.93 -12.20
C TYR A 135 2.44 4.19 -10.78
N ALA A 136 3.69 4.62 -10.62
CA ALA A 136 4.22 4.98 -9.31
C ALA A 136 3.39 6.11 -8.66
N LEU A 137 3.11 5.93 -7.36
CA LEU A 137 2.38 6.90 -6.53
C LEU A 137 3.39 7.67 -5.66
N ASP A 138 3.28 9.00 -5.67
CA ASP A 138 4.03 9.86 -4.74
C ASP A 138 3.32 9.85 -3.39
N GLU A 139 4.08 9.66 -2.32
CA GLU A 139 3.54 9.50 -0.97
C GLU A 139 2.73 10.72 -0.50
N ASN A 140 3.21 11.93 -0.80
CA ASN A 140 2.56 13.17 -0.37
C ASN A 140 1.26 13.39 -1.15
N VAL A 141 1.29 13.13 -2.47
CA VAL A 141 0.10 13.18 -3.32
C VAL A 141 -0.92 12.14 -2.89
N LEU A 142 -0.48 10.91 -2.63
CA LEU A 142 -1.35 9.84 -2.14
C LEU A 142 -2.00 10.23 -0.81
N ARG A 143 -1.25 10.82 0.13
CA ARG A 143 -1.80 11.29 1.41
C ARG A 143 -2.97 12.26 1.23
N GLU A 144 -2.88 13.16 0.26
CA GLU A 144 -3.94 14.13 -0.07
C GLU A 144 -5.17 13.50 -0.73
N PHE A 145 -4.99 12.39 -1.45
CA PHE A 145 -6.09 11.65 -2.08
C PHE A 145 -6.83 10.74 -1.11
N LEU A 146 -6.13 10.17 -0.12
CA LEU A 146 -6.74 9.35 0.92
C LEU A 146 -7.77 10.14 1.73
N GLY A 147 -8.93 9.54 2.00
CA GLY A 147 -10.05 10.20 2.69
C GLY A 147 -10.86 11.19 1.84
N ARG A 148 -10.58 11.28 0.53
CA ARG A 148 -11.40 12.03 -0.44
C ARG A 148 -12.05 11.08 -1.44
N ARG A 149 -13.28 11.40 -1.85
CA ARG A 149 -13.90 10.72 -3.01
C ARG A 149 -13.20 11.20 -4.28
N LEU A 150 -12.70 10.28 -5.10
CA LEU A 150 -12.11 10.58 -6.42
C LEU A 150 -13.16 11.06 -7.42
N ALA A 151 -13.69 12.27 -7.20
CA ALA A 151 -14.74 12.90 -7.99
C ALA A 151 -14.16 13.96 -8.94
N GLY A 152 -14.99 14.42 -9.88
CA GLY A 152 -14.60 15.49 -10.81
C GLY A 152 -14.20 16.80 -10.12
N LYS A 153 -14.69 17.06 -8.90
CA LYS A 153 -14.27 18.22 -8.08
C LYS A 153 -12.79 18.14 -7.70
N VAL A 154 -12.35 17.02 -7.11
CA VAL A 154 -10.94 16.79 -6.75
C VAL A 154 -10.04 16.91 -7.97
N ARG A 155 -10.49 16.45 -9.14
CA ARG A 155 -9.76 16.59 -10.41
C ARG A 155 -9.57 18.06 -10.84
N LYS A 156 -10.52 18.95 -10.54
CA LYS A 156 -10.42 20.39 -10.85
C LYS A 156 -9.50 21.11 -9.87
N ASP A 157 -9.51 20.67 -8.61
CA ASP A 157 -8.76 21.28 -7.51
C ASP A 157 -7.34 20.68 -7.35
N LEU A 158 -6.80 20.04 -8.41
CA LEU A 158 -5.44 19.47 -8.39
C LEU A 158 -4.33 20.54 -8.29
N GLY A 159 -4.67 21.82 -8.54
CA GLY A 159 -3.79 22.95 -8.28
C GLY A 159 -3.44 23.07 -6.80
N ASP A 160 -4.43 22.95 -5.92
CA ASP A 160 -4.25 23.03 -4.46
C ASP A 160 -3.41 21.85 -3.95
N VAL A 161 -3.66 20.64 -4.49
CA VAL A 161 -2.86 19.45 -4.16
C VAL A 161 -1.40 19.62 -4.59
N SER A 162 -1.17 20.20 -5.78
CA SER A 162 0.17 20.51 -6.27
C SER A 162 0.88 21.53 -5.38
N GLU A 163 0.17 22.56 -4.90
CA GLU A 163 0.73 23.56 -4.00
C GLU A 163 1.07 22.97 -2.63
N ALA A 164 0.20 22.11 -2.08
CA ALA A 164 0.39 21.46 -0.79
C ALA A 164 1.58 20.48 -0.81
N THR A 165 1.65 19.63 -1.84
CA THR A 165 2.66 18.56 -1.94
C THR A 165 3.97 19.00 -2.57
N LYS A 166 3.99 20.16 -3.23
CA LYS A 166 5.10 20.63 -4.10
C LYS A 166 5.38 19.70 -5.28
N THR A 167 4.43 18.83 -5.62
CA THR A 167 4.49 17.96 -6.80
C THR A 167 3.79 18.65 -7.98
N PRO A 168 4.33 18.66 -9.21
CA PRO A 168 3.70 19.33 -10.34
C PRO A 168 2.30 18.80 -10.66
N VAL A 169 1.36 19.71 -10.99
CA VAL A 169 -0.06 19.40 -11.29
C VAL A 169 -0.22 18.25 -12.31
N LYS A 170 0.69 18.16 -13.30
CA LYS A 170 0.68 17.07 -14.29
C LYS A 170 0.89 15.69 -13.66
N SER A 171 1.82 15.57 -12.73
CA SER A 171 2.07 14.32 -12.00
C SER A 171 0.91 14.01 -11.05
N CYS A 172 0.38 15.01 -10.33
CA CYS A 172 -0.83 14.83 -9.51
C CYS A 172 -2.02 14.32 -10.35
N ARG A 173 -2.21 14.89 -11.55
CA ARG A 173 -3.26 14.47 -12.49
C ARG A 173 -3.05 13.05 -12.99
N ARG A 174 -1.81 12.67 -13.33
CA ARG A 174 -1.46 11.29 -13.72
C ARG A 174 -1.85 10.30 -12.64
N GLN A 175 -1.41 10.54 -11.40
CA GLN A 175 -1.70 9.66 -10.26
C GLN A 175 -3.20 9.56 -9.99
N PHE A 176 -3.93 10.68 -10.02
CA PHE A 176 -5.39 10.70 -9.91
C PHE A 176 -6.08 9.88 -11.00
N ASP A 177 -5.69 10.08 -12.26
CA ASP A 177 -6.27 9.38 -13.41
C ASP A 177 -5.96 7.87 -13.37
N ASN A 178 -4.76 7.48 -12.93
CA ASN A 178 -4.38 6.07 -12.74
C ASN A 178 -5.22 5.39 -11.64
N LEU A 179 -5.34 6.02 -10.47
CA LEU A 179 -6.18 5.51 -9.38
C LEU A 179 -7.64 5.35 -9.80
N ARG A 180 -8.20 6.40 -10.44
CA ARG A 180 -9.58 6.36 -10.93
C ARG A 180 -9.77 5.24 -11.94
N ARG A 181 -8.82 5.04 -12.85
CA ARG A 181 -8.88 3.97 -13.86
C ARG A 181 -8.88 2.59 -13.22
N VAL A 182 -8.02 2.35 -12.24
CA VAL A 182 -7.98 1.09 -11.49
C VAL A 182 -9.30 0.84 -10.75
N MET A 183 -9.82 1.84 -10.03
CA MET A 183 -11.10 1.70 -9.33
C MET A 183 -12.26 1.42 -10.29
N THR A 184 -12.37 2.17 -11.39
CA THR A 184 -13.41 1.94 -12.40
C THR A 184 -13.30 0.55 -13.04
N MET A 185 -12.08 0.09 -13.33
CA MET A 185 -11.87 -1.28 -13.86
C MET A 185 -12.39 -2.35 -12.89
N LEU A 186 -12.05 -2.23 -11.60
CA LEU A 186 -12.46 -3.19 -10.57
C LEU A 186 -13.98 -3.16 -10.31
N GLU A 187 -14.59 -1.97 -10.40
CA GLU A 187 -16.05 -1.79 -10.34
C GLU A 187 -16.75 -2.46 -11.53
N GLU A 188 -16.24 -2.29 -12.74
CA GLU A 188 -16.86 -2.78 -13.98
C GLU A 188 -16.67 -4.28 -14.22
N SER A 189 -15.50 -4.83 -13.87
CA SER A 189 -15.15 -6.21 -14.25
C SER A 189 -15.89 -7.25 -13.41
N HIS A 190 -15.81 -7.09 -12.08
CA HIS A 190 -16.32 -8.09 -11.13
C HIS A 190 -17.01 -7.45 -9.90
N GLN A 191 -17.26 -6.14 -9.90
CA GLN A 191 -17.74 -5.41 -8.71
C GLN A 191 -16.90 -5.72 -7.46
N TYR A 192 -15.57 -5.73 -7.63
CA TYR A 192 -14.61 -6.13 -6.60
C TYR A 192 -14.69 -7.60 -6.14
N HIS A 193 -15.43 -8.50 -6.80
CA HIS A 193 -15.52 -9.92 -6.46
C HIS A 193 -14.50 -10.76 -7.25
N CYS A 194 -13.21 -10.53 -7.01
CA CYS A 194 -12.10 -11.18 -7.72
C CYS A 194 -10.83 -11.19 -6.87
N TYR A 195 -9.81 -11.95 -7.30
CA TYR A 195 -8.45 -11.83 -6.77
C TYR A 195 -7.84 -10.52 -7.28
N VAL A 196 -7.95 -9.47 -6.48
CA VAL A 196 -7.64 -8.09 -6.90
C VAL A 196 -6.20 -7.96 -7.39
N MET A 197 -5.24 -8.60 -6.72
CA MET A 197 -3.84 -8.57 -7.17
C MET A 197 -3.65 -9.17 -8.55
N LEU A 198 -4.22 -10.35 -8.80
CA LEU A 198 -4.11 -11.02 -10.11
C LEU A 198 -4.74 -10.17 -11.21
N GLU A 199 -5.91 -9.59 -10.94
CA GLU A 199 -6.62 -8.72 -11.88
C GLU A 199 -5.81 -7.47 -12.22
N LEU A 200 -5.16 -6.86 -11.23
CA LEU A 200 -4.28 -5.71 -11.42
C LEU A 200 -3.02 -6.08 -12.23
N GLN A 201 -2.43 -7.23 -11.97
CA GLN A 201 -1.28 -7.71 -12.71
C GLN A 201 -1.63 -8.05 -14.16
N GLU A 202 -2.76 -8.71 -14.40
CA GLU A 202 -3.18 -9.11 -15.74
C GLU A 202 -3.60 -7.91 -16.59
N LYS A 203 -4.44 -7.02 -16.05
CA LYS A 203 -4.96 -5.90 -16.84
C LYS A 203 -3.98 -4.75 -16.95
N PHE A 204 -3.24 -4.43 -15.90
CA PHE A 204 -2.37 -3.25 -15.88
C PHE A 204 -0.88 -3.60 -16.02
N GLU A 205 -0.52 -4.88 -16.13
CA GLU A 205 0.86 -5.35 -16.20
C GLU A 205 1.70 -4.80 -15.03
N LEU A 206 1.09 -4.61 -13.86
CA LEU A 206 1.78 -4.07 -12.68
C LEU A 206 2.69 -5.15 -12.08
N GLY A 207 3.85 -4.74 -11.58
CA GLY A 207 4.67 -5.61 -10.74
C GLY A 207 3.97 -5.93 -9.40
N PRO A 208 4.34 -7.02 -8.72
CA PRO A 208 3.66 -7.50 -7.50
C PRO A 208 3.55 -6.43 -6.40
N SER A 209 4.65 -5.76 -6.06
CA SER A 209 4.63 -4.72 -5.01
C SER A 209 3.78 -3.51 -5.38
N LEU A 210 3.72 -3.14 -6.67
CA LEU A 210 2.88 -2.03 -7.13
C LEU A 210 1.40 -2.43 -7.15
N ALA A 211 1.08 -3.65 -7.58
CA ALA A 211 -0.27 -4.21 -7.52
C ALA A 211 -0.78 -4.27 -6.06
N ALA A 212 0.05 -4.73 -5.12
CA ALA A 212 -0.24 -4.72 -3.69
C ALA A 212 -0.54 -3.31 -3.17
N GLN A 213 0.31 -2.32 -3.52
CA GLN A 213 0.07 -0.93 -3.15
C GLN A 213 -1.27 -0.41 -3.71
N TYR A 214 -1.57 -0.66 -4.98
CA TYR A 214 -2.83 -0.25 -5.59
C TYR A 214 -4.04 -0.93 -4.94
N MET A 215 -3.96 -2.23 -4.63
CA MET A 215 -5.01 -2.96 -3.92
C MET A 215 -5.33 -2.32 -2.56
N CYS A 216 -4.31 -2.04 -1.75
CA CYS A 216 -4.45 -1.39 -0.45
C CYS A 216 -5.05 0.02 -0.58
N VAL A 217 -4.60 0.82 -1.55
CA VAL A 217 -5.15 2.16 -1.79
C VAL A 217 -6.61 2.07 -2.24
N THR A 218 -6.93 1.13 -3.14
CA THR A 218 -8.31 0.90 -3.58
C THR A 218 -9.20 0.46 -2.42
N PHE A 219 -8.73 -0.41 -1.52
CA PHE A 219 -9.45 -0.77 -0.30
C PHE A 219 -9.79 0.46 0.56
N LEU A 220 -8.80 1.32 0.82
CA LEU A 220 -9.00 2.55 1.60
C LEU A 220 -10.01 3.51 0.95
N LEU A 221 -9.98 3.63 -0.37
CA LEU A 221 -10.87 4.50 -1.12
C LEU A 221 -12.29 3.92 -1.28
N HIS A 222 -12.41 2.60 -1.47
CA HIS A 222 -13.67 1.87 -1.61
C HIS A 222 -14.52 2.02 -0.35
N HIS A 223 -13.92 1.75 0.82
CA HIS A 223 -14.58 1.89 2.11
C HIS A 223 -14.70 3.35 2.57
N LYS A 224 -14.00 4.28 1.93
CA LYS A 224 -13.99 5.73 2.23
C LYS A 224 -13.50 6.04 3.64
N PHE A 225 -12.42 5.38 4.07
CA PHE A 225 -11.80 5.60 5.37
C PHE A 225 -11.57 7.09 5.63
N ASN A 226 -11.92 7.55 6.83
CA ASN A 226 -11.66 8.92 7.23
C ASN A 226 -10.17 9.06 7.52
N LEU A 227 -9.45 9.72 6.60
CA LEU A 227 -7.99 9.84 6.66
C LEU A 227 -7.53 11.28 6.45
N GLN A 228 -8.46 12.25 6.43
CA GLN A 228 -8.12 13.63 6.11
C GLN A 228 -7.13 14.19 7.14
N ALA A 229 -5.95 14.61 6.68
CA ALA A 229 -4.86 15.01 7.57
C ALA A 229 -5.21 16.19 8.50
N ALA A 230 -6.18 17.03 8.11
CA ALA A 230 -6.61 18.15 8.94
C ALA A 230 -7.41 17.67 10.17
N ARG A 231 -6.80 17.74 11.35
CA ARG A 231 -7.40 17.47 12.69
C ARG A 231 -7.78 16.01 12.97
N HIS A 232 -7.36 15.06 12.14
CA HIS A 232 -7.62 13.64 12.36
C HIS A 232 -6.49 12.97 13.18
N PRO A 233 -6.77 11.95 14.01
CA PRO A 233 -5.73 11.24 14.77
C PRO A 233 -4.62 10.61 13.92
N THR A 234 -4.90 10.35 12.63
CA THR A 234 -3.91 9.84 11.66
C THR A 234 -3.07 10.95 11.00
N ALA A 235 -3.19 12.23 11.39
CA ALA A 235 -2.48 13.34 10.76
C ALA A 235 -0.96 13.12 10.68
N GLY A 236 -0.36 12.57 11.74
CA GLY A 236 1.07 12.23 11.79
C GLY A 236 1.44 10.86 11.21
N VAL A 237 0.53 10.17 10.53
CA VAL A 237 0.79 8.87 9.89
C VAL A 237 1.03 9.10 8.39
N THR A 238 2.10 8.51 7.87
CA THR A 238 2.47 8.59 6.45
C THR A 238 1.46 7.87 5.56
N ALA A 239 1.41 8.20 4.27
CA ALA A 239 0.55 7.45 3.34
C ALA A 239 1.02 5.99 3.21
N GLN A 240 2.33 5.75 3.25
CA GLN A 240 2.88 4.41 3.17
C GLN A 240 2.50 3.55 4.39
N ASP A 241 2.51 4.13 5.60
CA ASP A 241 2.06 3.43 6.80
C ASP A 241 0.58 3.10 6.75
N LEU A 242 -0.25 4.01 6.24
CA LEU A 242 -1.68 3.73 6.03
C LEU A 242 -1.90 2.60 5.00
N VAL A 243 -1.07 2.53 3.96
CA VAL A 243 -1.10 1.42 2.97
C VAL A 243 -0.75 0.09 3.63
N TRP A 244 0.24 0.05 4.52
CA TRP A 244 0.59 -1.18 5.25
C TRP A 244 -0.44 -1.56 6.31
N CYS A 245 -1.04 -0.59 6.99
CA CYS A 245 -2.20 -0.83 7.85
C CYS A 245 -3.33 -1.46 7.04
N ALA A 246 -3.64 -0.93 5.84
CA ALA A 246 -4.62 -1.49 4.93
C ALA A 246 -4.26 -2.91 4.47
N ALA A 247 -2.98 -3.20 4.22
CA ALA A 247 -2.53 -4.56 3.90
C ALA A 247 -2.85 -5.54 5.04
N GLY A 248 -2.55 -5.14 6.29
CA GLY A 248 -2.97 -5.91 7.47
C GLY A 248 -4.47 -6.13 7.53
N LEU A 249 -5.28 -5.08 7.33
CA LEU A 249 -6.74 -5.22 7.34
C LEU A 249 -7.24 -6.15 6.23
N LEU A 250 -6.64 -6.10 5.03
CA LEU A 250 -6.97 -6.99 3.92
C LEU A 250 -6.64 -8.45 4.26
N CYS A 251 -5.40 -8.74 4.69
CA CYS A 251 -4.99 -10.10 5.02
C CYS A 251 -5.78 -10.70 6.19
N PHE A 252 -6.14 -9.88 7.19
CA PHE A 252 -6.76 -10.38 8.41
C PHE A 252 -8.29 -10.25 8.45
N TRP A 253 -8.91 -9.28 7.76
CA TRP A 253 -10.34 -8.98 7.93
C TRP A 253 -11.18 -9.16 6.66
N VAL A 254 -10.54 -9.34 5.49
CA VAL A 254 -11.23 -9.62 4.21
C VAL A 254 -11.22 -11.12 3.90
N CYS A 255 -12.26 -11.59 3.21
CA CYS A 255 -12.48 -13.00 2.90
C CYS A 255 -11.26 -13.62 2.18
N PRO A 256 -10.66 -14.70 2.71
CA PRO A 256 -9.66 -15.46 1.95
C PRO A 256 -10.36 -16.18 0.79
N GLY A 257 -9.87 -15.97 -0.43
CA GLY A 257 -10.36 -16.69 -1.60
C GLY A 257 -10.06 -18.17 -1.45
N ASN A 258 -11.10 -18.98 -1.28
CA ASN A 258 -11.06 -20.39 -0.95
C ASN A 258 -10.65 -20.71 0.50
N HIS A 259 -11.29 -21.75 1.06
CA HIS A 259 -10.98 -22.40 2.34
C HIS A 259 -9.56 -23.03 2.37
N ARG A 260 -8.51 -22.24 2.15
CA ARG A 260 -7.11 -22.64 2.33
C ARG A 260 -6.38 -21.84 3.41
N MET A 261 -6.96 -20.75 3.92
CA MET A 261 -6.62 -20.29 5.27
C MET A 261 -7.18 -21.19 6.38
N THR A 262 -7.74 -22.36 6.04
CA THR A 262 -7.73 -23.53 6.94
C THR A 262 -6.40 -24.27 6.77
N GLN A 263 -5.34 -23.67 7.30
CA GLN A 263 -4.48 -24.40 8.20
C GLN A 263 -3.88 -23.40 9.18
N HIS A 264 -4.09 -23.71 10.45
CA HIS A 264 -3.47 -23.09 11.60
C HIS A 264 -1.99 -22.76 11.37
N THR A 265 -1.26 -23.46 10.51
CA THR A 265 0.19 -23.42 10.32
C THR A 265 0.76 -22.10 9.75
N GLU A 266 0.33 -21.58 8.60
CA GLU A 266 0.89 -20.33 8.03
C GLU A 266 0.46 -19.10 8.82
N TYR A 267 -0.77 -19.12 9.34
CA TYR A 267 -1.23 -18.13 10.29
C TYR A 267 -0.46 -18.20 11.62
N LEU A 268 -0.15 -19.40 12.11
CA LEU A 268 0.72 -19.62 13.28
C LEU A 268 2.18 -19.29 12.99
N GLU A 269 2.66 -19.33 11.74
CA GLU A 269 4.01 -18.94 11.32
C GLU A 269 4.13 -17.42 11.22
N LEU A 270 3.19 -16.75 10.55
CA LEU A 270 3.07 -15.29 10.59
C LEU A 270 2.86 -14.83 12.04
N GLN A 271 2.03 -15.54 12.82
CA GLN A 271 1.95 -15.31 14.24
C GLN A 271 3.20 -15.70 14.98
N ALA A 272 3.99 -16.71 14.65
CA ALA A 272 5.21 -17.08 15.37
C ALA A 272 6.33 -16.08 15.09
N GLU A 273 6.40 -15.53 13.88
CA GLU A 273 7.25 -14.41 13.53
C GLU A 273 6.84 -13.14 14.29
N LEU A 274 5.54 -12.85 14.32
CA LEU A 274 4.99 -11.73 15.10
C LEU A 274 5.10 -11.99 16.62
N THR A 275 4.89 -13.19 17.15
CA THR A 275 4.77 -13.47 18.61
C THR A 275 6.07 -13.96 19.25
N GLY A 276 7.03 -14.47 18.46
CA GLY A 276 8.28 -15.06 18.96
C GLY A 276 9.47 -14.11 18.98
N SER A 277 9.38 -12.96 18.30
CA SER A 277 10.49 -12.02 18.24
C SER A 277 10.29 -10.88 19.24
N ARG A 278 11.20 -10.76 20.22
CA ARG A 278 11.38 -9.54 21.03
C ARG A 278 12.15 -8.47 20.25
N ALA A 279 12.14 -8.54 18.92
CA ALA A 279 12.80 -7.58 18.07
C ALA A 279 12.26 -6.17 18.38
N PRO A 280 13.11 -5.14 18.28
CA PRO A 280 12.66 -3.77 18.28
C PRO A 280 11.49 -3.58 17.30
N PRO A 281 10.47 -2.77 17.63
CA PRO A 281 9.30 -2.58 16.76
C PRO A 281 9.61 -2.18 15.32
N PHE A 282 10.77 -1.54 15.08
CA PHE A 282 11.24 -1.22 13.74
C PHE A 282 11.65 -2.48 12.94
N GLU A 283 12.35 -3.42 13.57
CA GLU A 283 12.75 -4.68 12.92
C GLU A 283 11.54 -5.57 12.66
N GLU A 284 10.60 -5.65 13.62
CA GLU A 284 9.32 -6.35 13.43
C GLU A 284 8.53 -5.75 12.26
N ARG A 285 8.53 -4.42 12.11
CA ARG A 285 7.88 -3.73 10.98
C ARG A 285 8.47 -4.14 9.64
N GLU A 286 9.79 -4.17 9.51
CA GLU A 286 10.45 -4.55 8.24
C GLU A 286 10.26 -6.04 7.92
N SER A 287 10.32 -6.92 8.93
CA SER A 287 10.10 -8.36 8.73
C SER A 287 8.66 -8.71 8.35
N THR A 288 7.69 -7.89 8.78
CA THR A 288 6.26 -8.14 8.50
C THR A 288 5.86 -7.79 7.06
N ARG A 289 6.58 -6.89 6.37
CA ARG A 289 6.19 -6.40 5.03
C ARG A 289 6.10 -7.51 3.97
N PRO A 290 7.11 -8.38 3.80
CA PRO A 290 7.05 -9.42 2.77
C PRO A 290 5.86 -10.37 2.99
N ALA A 291 5.63 -10.78 4.24
CA ALA A 291 4.54 -11.70 4.56
C ALA A 291 3.14 -11.07 4.31
N LEU A 292 3.00 -9.75 4.51
CA LEU A 292 1.79 -9.03 4.10
C LEU A 292 1.64 -8.95 2.58
N GLU A 293 2.72 -8.67 1.84
CA GLU A 293 2.68 -8.66 0.37
C GLU A 293 2.27 -10.02 -0.20
N ASP A 294 2.83 -11.11 0.32
CA ASP A 294 2.48 -12.46 -0.09
C ASP A 294 1.04 -12.81 0.29
N GLY A 295 0.60 -12.44 1.50
CA GLY A 295 -0.77 -12.66 1.96
C GLY A 295 -1.83 -11.91 1.13
N LEU A 296 -1.49 -10.78 0.51
CA LEU A 296 -2.41 -10.03 -0.35
C LEU A 296 -2.78 -10.79 -1.64
N ALA A 297 -1.93 -11.71 -2.11
CA ALA A 297 -2.20 -12.48 -3.33
C ALA A 297 -3.42 -13.40 -3.18
N GLU A 298 -3.70 -13.84 -1.96
CA GLU A 298 -4.82 -14.74 -1.62
C GLU A 298 -6.12 -14.00 -1.25
N VAL A 299 -6.07 -12.67 -1.16
CA VAL A 299 -7.23 -11.87 -0.77
C VAL A 299 -8.23 -11.79 -1.91
N PHE A 300 -9.47 -12.20 -1.61
CA PHE A 300 -10.56 -12.21 -2.58
C PHE A 300 -11.56 -11.10 -2.28
N GLY A 301 -11.54 -10.11 -3.16
CA GLY A 301 -12.30 -8.88 -3.06
C GLY A 301 -11.82 -7.91 -1.98
N LEU A 302 -12.66 -6.93 -1.68
CA LEU A 302 -12.34 -5.82 -0.76
C LEU A 302 -13.31 -5.70 0.40
N ASP A 303 -14.42 -6.43 0.39
CA ASP A 303 -15.44 -6.33 1.42
C ASP A 303 -15.05 -7.15 2.66
N LEU A 304 -15.31 -6.59 3.84
CA LEU A 304 -15.09 -7.30 5.09
C LEU A 304 -15.95 -8.57 5.17
N ASP A 305 -15.37 -9.62 5.73
CA ASP A 305 -16.05 -10.91 5.90
C ASP A 305 -17.24 -10.77 6.89
N LYS A 306 -18.46 -11.04 6.39
CA LYS A 306 -19.70 -10.89 7.13
C LYS A 306 -19.86 -11.93 8.24
N ASP A 307 -19.37 -13.14 8.02
CA ASP A 307 -19.45 -14.24 9.00
C ASP A 307 -18.45 -13.97 10.12
N TRP A 308 -17.25 -13.49 9.77
CA TRP A 308 -16.28 -13.00 10.75
C TRP A 308 -16.82 -11.82 11.59
N ILE A 309 -17.51 -10.85 10.98
CA ILE A 309 -18.17 -9.75 11.73
C ILE A 309 -19.25 -10.29 12.68
N ALA A 310 -20.01 -11.32 12.27
CA ALA A 310 -20.97 -11.98 13.14
C ALA A 310 -20.28 -12.62 14.35
N ALA A 311 -19.18 -13.36 14.14
CA ALA A 311 -18.37 -13.92 15.22
C ALA A 311 -17.81 -12.83 16.16
N MET A 312 -17.42 -11.65 15.65
CA MET A 312 -16.97 -10.54 16.50
C MET A 312 -18.09 -9.99 17.41
N ARG A 313 -19.34 -9.99 16.96
CA ARG A 313 -20.49 -9.64 17.80
C ARG A 313 -20.70 -10.66 18.92
N GLU A 314 -20.56 -11.95 18.61
CA GLU A 314 -20.63 -13.03 19.61
C GLU A 314 -19.51 -12.91 20.64
N ILE A 315 -18.26 -12.66 20.21
CA ILE A 315 -17.12 -12.43 21.10
C ILE A 315 -17.37 -11.23 22.02
N LYS A 316 -17.94 -10.14 21.50
CA LYS A 316 -18.33 -8.99 22.33
C LYS A 316 -19.34 -9.39 23.39
N HIS A 317 -20.37 -10.16 23.05
CA HIS A 317 -21.35 -10.63 24.04
C HIS A 317 -20.70 -11.55 25.09
N LEU A 318 -19.81 -12.45 24.66
CA LEU A 318 -19.06 -13.37 25.52
C LEU A 318 -18.19 -12.62 26.54
N LEU A 319 -17.49 -11.57 26.11
CA LEU A 319 -16.60 -10.77 26.97
C LEU A 319 -17.31 -9.64 27.73
N ALA A 320 -18.51 -9.23 27.30
CA ALA A 320 -19.29 -8.19 27.97
C ALA A 320 -20.07 -8.70 29.20
N GLY A 321 -20.27 -10.01 29.34
CA GLY A 321 -20.94 -10.59 30.48
C GLY A 321 -20.22 -10.27 31.79
N GLU A 322 -20.91 -9.62 32.74
CA GLU A 322 -20.39 -9.30 34.07
C GLU A 322 -20.50 -10.48 35.04
N THR A 323 -20.19 -11.69 34.58
CA THR A 323 -20.08 -12.86 35.44
C THR A 323 -18.71 -12.87 36.10
N ARG A 324 -18.67 -12.87 37.45
CA ARG A 324 -17.42 -13.05 38.20
C ARG A 324 -16.78 -14.38 37.80
N GLY A 325 -15.52 -14.35 37.39
CA GLY A 325 -14.83 -15.54 36.85
C GLY A 325 -15.23 -15.88 35.42
N GLY A 326 -15.84 -14.95 34.69
CA GLY A 326 -16.19 -15.10 33.29
C GLY A 326 -14.96 -15.11 32.36
N PRO A 327 -15.19 -15.24 31.03
CA PRO A 327 -14.13 -15.30 30.04
C PRO A 327 -13.19 -14.08 30.06
N LEU A 328 -13.71 -12.88 30.34
CA LEU A 328 -12.90 -11.66 30.45
C LEU A 328 -11.93 -11.67 31.65
N ASP A 329 -12.40 -12.16 32.80
CA ASP A 329 -11.56 -12.27 34.00
C ASP A 329 -10.47 -13.34 33.80
N SER A 330 -10.83 -14.47 33.16
CA SER A 330 -9.88 -15.54 32.80
C SER A 330 -8.84 -15.05 31.81
N LEU A 331 -9.26 -14.30 30.78
CA LEU A 331 -8.35 -13.71 29.81
C LEU A 331 -7.37 -12.74 30.47
N GLN A 332 -7.87 -11.89 31.38
CA GLN A 332 -7.02 -10.99 32.15
C GLN A 332 -6.01 -11.76 33.00
N GLN A 333 -6.45 -12.79 33.72
CA GLN A 333 -5.59 -13.60 34.59
C GLN A 333 -4.45 -14.24 33.79
N TYR A 334 -4.76 -14.93 32.69
CA TYR A 334 -3.75 -15.61 31.88
C TYR A 334 -2.80 -14.60 31.20
N THR A 335 -3.34 -13.52 30.65
CA THR A 335 -2.54 -12.50 29.97
C THR A 335 -1.58 -11.80 30.94
N LEU A 336 -2.07 -11.36 32.10
CA LEU A 336 -1.23 -10.69 33.09
C LEU A 336 -0.21 -11.65 33.73
N ALA A 337 -0.55 -12.93 33.92
CA ALA A 337 0.41 -13.92 34.39
C ALA A 337 1.61 -14.04 33.42
N ALA A 338 1.36 -14.07 32.11
CA ALA A 338 2.41 -14.15 31.10
C ALA A 338 3.30 -12.88 31.04
N LEU A 339 2.71 -11.71 31.26
CA LEU A 339 3.43 -10.43 31.15
C LEU A 339 4.19 -10.02 32.43
N ARG A 340 3.89 -10.64 33.57
CA ARG A 340 4.39 -10.21 34.89
C ARG A 340 5.91 -10.16 34.99
N GLU A 341 6.60 -11.12 34.40
CA GLU A 341 8.07 -11.20 34.41
C GLU A 341 8.72 -10.50 33.21
N GLN A 342 7.92 -10.13 32.20
CA GLN A 342 8.41 -9.55 30.95
C GLN A 342 8.47 -8.03 30.99
N LEU A 343 7.60 -7.41 31.79
CA LEU A 343 7.38 -5.96 31.79
C LEU A 343 7.94 -5.28 33.05
N PRO A 344 8.43 -4.03 32.94
CA PRO A 344 8.71 -3.22 34.12
C PRO A 344 7.48 -3.09 35.02
N GLN A 345 7.68 -3.13 36.33
CA GLN A 345 6.57 -3.14 37.31
C GLN A 345 5.59 -1.96 37.14
N ALA A 346 6.09 -0.79 36.73
CA ALA A 346 5.26 0.39 36.47
C ALA A 346 4.32 0.17 35.27
N HIS A 347 4.86 -0.36 34.16
CA HIS A 347 4.08 -0.64 32.94
C HIS A 347 3.09 -1.78 33.19
N PHE A 348 3.49 -2.81 33.93
CA PHE A 348 2.61 -3.91 34.32
C PHE A 348 1.39 -3.42 35.09
N LYS A 349 1.59 -2.62 36.15
CA LYS A 349 0.48 -2.06 36.94
C LYS A 349 -0.43 -1.16 36.10
N PHE A 350 0.16 -0.40 35.18
CA PHE A 350 -0.61 0.44 34.27
C PHE A 350 -1.49 -0.40 33.34
N ILE A 351 -0.92 -1.44 32.70
CA ILE A 351 -1.66 -2.35 31.82
C ILE A 351 -2.76 -3.08 32.59
N GLU A 352 -2.46 -3.59 33.80
CA GLU A 352 -3.44 -4.25 34.66
C GLU A 352 -4.66 -3.36 34.94
N ALA A 353 -4.43 -2.08 35.25
CA ALA A 353 -5.50 -1.11 35.50
C ALA A 353 -6.36 -0.80 34.26
N HIS A 354 -5.79 -0.85 33.06
CA HIS A 354 -6.47 -0.49 31.80
C HIS A 354 -6.96 -1.68 30.98
N PHE A 355 -6.59 -2.92 31.36
CA PHE A 355 -6.82 -4.14 30.58
C PHE A 355 -8.28 -4.31 30.16
N LYS A 356 -9.20 -4.34 31.13
CA LYS A 356 -10.63 -4.58 30.84
C LYS A 356 -11.22 -3.48 29.96
N SER A 357 -10.78 -2.23 30.15
CA SER A 357 -11.23 -1.11 29.32
C SER A 357 -10.77 -1.30 27.87
N ALA A 358 -9.49 -1.62 27.66
CA ALA A 358 -8.93 -1.86 26.33
C ALA A 358 -9.64 -3.01 25.61
N VAL A 359 -9.86 -4.15 26.29
CA VAL A 359 -10.61 -5.29 25.72
C VAL A 359 -12.03 -4.88 25.33
N LYS A 360 -12.75 -4.15 26.19
CA LYS A 360 -14.11 -3.70 25.90
C LYS A 360 -14.16 -2.76 24.68
N GLN A 361 -13.20 -1.84 24.54
CA GLN A 361 -13.10 -0.96 23.37
C GLN A 361 -12.79 -1.75 22.09
N LEU A 362 -11.83 -2.68 22.15
CA LEU A 362 -11.48 -3.58 21.04
C LEU A 362 -12.70 -4.40 20.56
N CYS A 363 -13.43 -5.02 21.49
CA CYS A 363 -14.66 -5.75 21.16
C CYS A 363 -15.73 -4.83 20.58
N SER A 364 -15.87 -3.60 21.10
CA SER A 364 -16.85 -2.65 20.57
C SER A 364 -16.53 -2.25 19.13
N ILE A 365 -15.26 -1.99 18.82
CA ILE A 365 -14.80 -1.66 17.46
C ILE A 365 -15.09 -2.84 16.54
N GLY A 366 -14.59 -4.04 16.87
CA GLY A 366 -14.73 -5.24 16.03
C GLY A 366 -16.18 -5.62 15.74
N ALA A 367 -17.05 -5.58 16.75
CA ALA A 367 -18.47 -5.92 16.60
C ALA A 367 -19.27 -4.94 15.71
N ASN A 368 -18.74 -3.73 15.52
CA ASN A 368 -19.41 -2.65 14.79
C ASN A 368 -18.87 -2.48 13.36
N LEU A 369 -17.85 -3.22 12.93
CA LEU A 369 -17.22 -3.07 11.61
C LEU A 369 -18.17 -3.31 10.42
N GLY A 370 -19.30 -4.01 10.62
CA GLY A 370 -20.35 -4.14 9.61
C GLY A 370 -21.09 -2.83 9.32
N LEU A 371 -20.99 -1.83 10.19
CA LEU A 371 -21.55 -0.50 9.99
C LEU A 371 -20.57 0.34 9.18
N SER A 372 -20.97 0.79 7.99
CA SER A 372 -20.08 1.55 7.09
C SER A 372 -19.48 2.80 7.74
N ARG A 373 -20.16 3.42 8.71
CA ARG A 373 -19.58 4.55 9.46
C ARG A 373 -18.40 4.09 10.33
N GLU A 374 -18.58 3.05 11.11
CA GLU A 374 -17.58 2.55 12.06
C GLU A 374 -16.38 1.94 11.32
N CYS A 375 -16.61 1.27 10.18
CA CYS A 375 -15.53 0.82 9.30
C CYS A 375 -14.67 1.99 8.80
N ARG A 376 -15.30 3.12 8.40
CA ARG A 376 -14.57 4.31 7.94
C ARG A 376 -13.70 4.94 9.02
N ASP A 377 -14.18 4.90 10.26
CA ASP A 377 -13.57 5.58 11.39
C ASP A 377 -12.64 4.63 12.19
N VAL A 378 -12.45 3.37 11.75
CA VAL A 378 -11.73 2.34 12.53
C VAL A 378 -10.31 2.74 12.91
N PHE A 379 -9.57 3.45 12.06
CA PHE A 379 -8.23 3.91 12.41
C PHE A 379 -8.26 4.98 13.50
N GLU A 380 -9.21 5.92 13.43
CA GLU A 380 -9.43 6.91 14.49
C GLU A 380 -9.85 6.23 15.79
N ASP A 381 -10.78 5.27 15.72
CA ASP A 381 -11.25 4.54 16.89
C ASP A 381 -10.15 3.71 17.55
N LEU A 382 -9.31 3.02 16.75
CA LEU A 382 -8.16 2.30 17.29
C LEU A 382 -7.16 3.26 17.95
N ILE A 383 -6.87 4.39 17.33
CA ILE A 383 -5.95 5.39 17.90
C ILE A 383 -6.52 5.96 19.20
N VAL A 384 -7.72 6.54 19.16
CA VAL A 384 -8.28 7.35 20.25
C VAL A 384 -8.79 6.48 21.40
N ARG A 385 -9.38 5.31 21.11
CA ARG A 385 -10.04 4.48 22.13
C ARG A 385 -9.13 3.38 22.67
N VAL A 386 -8.05 3.02 21.98
CA VAL A 386 -7.16 1.91 22.37
C VAL A 386 -5.71 2.36 22.48
N PHE A 387 -5.10 2.82 21.41
CA PHE A 387 -3.65 3.05 21.36
C PHE A 387 -3.20 4.23 22.21
N GLU A 388 -3.82 5.40 22.07
CA GLU A 388 -3.48 6.58 22.87
C GLU A 388 -3.75 6.39 24.36
N PRO A 389 -4.88 5.80 24.80
CA PRO A 389 -5.08 5.48 26.21
C PRO A 389 -3.97 4.59 26.79
N LEU A 390 -3.45 3.65 25.99
CA LEU A 390 -2.38 2.74 26.41
C LEU A 390 -0.97 3.34 26.28
N LEU A 391 -0.73 4.28 25.36
CA LEU A 391 0.58 4.90 25.09
C LEU A 391 0.81 6.25 25.80
N LYS A 392 -0.23 7.08 25.94
CA LYS A 392 -0.12 8.50 26.34
C LYS A 392 -0.65 8.81 27.74
N SER A 393 -1.48 7.95 28.35
CA SER A 393 -2.11 8.27 29.64
C SER A 393 -1.17 8.21 30.86
N GLY A 394 0.10 7.82 30.67
CA GLY A 394 1.14 7.99 31.68
C GLY A 394 1.95 9.25 31.39
N SER A 395 1.71 10.33 32.14
CA SER A 395 2.67 11.43 32.21
C SER A 395 3.89 10.98 33.01
N GLY A 396 4.90 10.43 32.33
CA GLY A 396 6.18 10.00 32.93
C GLY A 396 6.55 8.54 32.65
N SER A 397 7.59 8.05 33.34
CA SER A 397 8.21 6.71 33.20
C SER A 397 7.31 5.51 33.58
N SER A 398 5.99 5.71 33.61
CA SER A 398 4.97 4.71 33.95
C SER A 398 4.12 4.28 32.76
N ALA A 399 4.16 5.00 31.64
CA ALA A 399 3.47 4.61 30.41
C ALA A 399 4.20 3.43 29.72
N PRO A 400 3.48 2.37 29.31
CA PRO A 400 4.04 1.28 28.53
C PRO A 400 4.70 1.77 27.24
N ALA A 401 5.82 1.16 26.88
CA ALA A 401 6.43 1.35 25.57
C ALA A 401 5.59 0.66 24.48
N LEU A 402 5.81 1.02 23.22
CA LEU A 402 5.17 0.37 22.07
C LEU A 402 5.36 -1.16 22.10
N ALA A 403 6.57 -1.62 22.44
CA ALA A 403 6.88 -3.04 22.57
C ALA A 403 6.04 -3.74 23.65
N ASP A 404 5.73 -3.06 24.75
CA ASP A 404 4.93 -3.64 25.84
C ASP A 404 3.46 -3.82 25.40
N ILE A 405 2.94 -2.90 24.59
CA ILE A 405 1.57 -2.99 24.05
C ILE A 405 1.51 -4.06 22.96
N LEU A 406 2.53 -4.18 22.10
CA LEU A 406 2.62 -5.28 21.14
C LEU A 406 2.66 -6.64 21.86
N ALA A 407 3.42 -6.76 22.95
CA ALA A 407 3.44 -7.93 23.80
C ALA A 407 2.08 -8.21 24.47
N LEU A 408 1.37 -7.16 24.92
CA LEU A 408 0.01 -7.26 25.44
C LEU A 408 -0.95 -7.82 24.40
N LEU A 409 -0.97 -7.27 23.18
CA LEU A 409 -1.84 -7.74 22.10
C LEU A 409 -1.52 -9.20 21.75
N ALA A 410 -0.24 -9.57 21.67
CA ALA A 410 0.20 -10.94 21.41
C ALA A 410 -0.27 -11.92 22.50
N ALA A 411 -0.10 -11.56 23.78
CA ALA A 411 -0.52 -12.38 24.91
C ALA A 411 -2.06 -12.51 24.98
N MET A 412 -2.80 -11.44 24.69
CA MET A 412 -4.27 -11.47 24.57
C MET A 412 -4.73 -12.41 23.46
N THR A 413 -4.02 -12.48 22.33
CA THR A 413 -4.34 -13.41 21.25
C THR A 413 -4.04 -14.85 21.64
N HIS A 414 -2.86 -15.11 22.19
CA HIS A 414 -2.41 -16.46 22.56
C HIS A 414 -3.26 -17.09 23.66
N HIS A 415 -3.67 -16.32 24.68
CA HIS A 415 -4.41 -16.85 25.83
C HIS A 415 -5.94 -16.84 25.67
N PHE A 416 -6.48 -16.26 24.59
CA PHE A 416 -7.92 -16.23 24.35
C PHE A 416 -8.59 -17.60 24.28
N PRO A 417 -8.06 -18.61 23.55
CA PRO A 417 -8.68 -19.94 23.49
C PRO A 417 -8.82 -20.58 24.88
N ALA A 418 -7.76 -20.47 25.71
CA ALA A 418 -7.76 -21.00 27.07
C ALA A 418 -8.76 -20.26 27.98
N ALA A 419 -8.89 -18.95 27.83
CA ALA A 419 -9.85 -18.15 28.58
C ALA A 419 -11.31 -18.53 28.27
N VAL A 420 -11.63 -18.76 27.00
CA VAL A 420 -12.97 -19.19 26.57
C VAL A 420 -13.26 -20.62 27.04
N ALA A 421 -12.30 -21.53 26.90
CA ALA A 421 -12.44 -22.92 27.34
C ALA A 421 -12.66 -23.03 28.87
N ALA A 422 -11.92 -22.25 29.66
CA ALA A 422 -12.07 -22.22 31.11
C ALA A 422 -13.47 -21.73 31.54
N ALA A 423 -14.01 -20.72 30.87
CA ALA A 423 -15.34 -20.20 31.16
C ALA A 423 -16.47 -21.19 30.82
N GLY A 424 -16.31 -21.99 29.75
CA GLY A 424 -17.24 -23.07 29.40
C GLY A 424 -17.31 -24.21 30.43
N GLN A 425 -16.27 -24.39 31.25
CA GLN A 425 -16.22 -25.40 32.30
C GLN A 425 -16.82 -24.94 33.63
N VAL A 426 -17.02 -23.63 33.85
CA VAL A 426 -17.50 -23.05 35.13
C VAL A 426 -19.03 -23.09 35.26
N THR A 427 -19.77 -23.44 34.21
CA THR A 427 -21.23 -23.66 34.27
C THR A 427 -21.62 -25.14 34.44
N PRO A 428 -21.47 -25.73 35.65
CA PRO A 428 -22.35 -26.84 36.04
C PRO A 428 -22.94 -26.71 37.46
N HIS A 429 -22.94 -25.53 38.08
CA HIS A 429 -23.54 -25.35 39.41
C HIS A 429 -24.41 -24.08 39.54
N MET A 430 -25.52 -24.04 38.83
CA MET A 430 -26.73 -23.38 39.34
C MET A 430 -27.93 -24.31 39.21
N HIS A 431 -28.48 -24.66 40.38
CA HIS A 431 -29.63 -25.51 40.68
C HIS A 431 -30.46 -26.06 39.50
N VAL A 432 -30.33 -27.37 39.30
CA VAL A 432 -31.35 -28.20 38.64
C VAL A 432 -32.52 -28.41 39.61
N HIS A 433 -33.58 -27.65 39.43
CA HIS A 433 -34.93 -28.14 39.64
C HIS A 433 -35.80 -27.67 38.47
N GLY A 434 -36.29 -28.63 37.67
CA GLY A 434 -37.17 -28.41 36.53
C GLY A 434 -36.51 -28.70 35.19
N GLY A 435 -36.89 -29.82 34.58
CA GLY A 435 -36.31 -30.34 33.34
C GLY A 435 -36.50 -29.43 32.11
N GLY A 436 -35.62 -29.64 31.12
CA GLY A 436 -35.79 -29.17 29.74
C GLY A 436 -34.74 -28.19 29.20
N GLY A 437 -33.83 -27.66 30.01
CA GLY A 437 -32.92 -26.57 29.59
C GLY A 437 -31.45 -26.93 29.28
N SER A 438 -31.01 -28.15 29.58
CA SER A 438 -29.56 -28.48 29.59
C SER A 438 -28.89 -28.56 28.21
N ALA A 439 -29.64 -28.76 27.13
CA ALA A 439 -29.07 -28.82 25.78
C ALA A 439 -28.83 -27.42 25.17
N ALA A 440 -29.54 -26.39 25.64
CA ALA A 440 -29.45 -25.03 25.09
C ALA A 440 -28.24 -24.24 25.63
N ALA A 441 -27.80 -24.49 26.86
CA ALA A 441 -26.62 -23.84 27.44
C ALA A 441 -25.30 -24.44 26.93
N ALA A 442 -25.25 -25.74 26.66
CA ALA A 442 -24.12 -26.39 26.00
C ALA A 442 -24.03 -26.03 24.50
N ALA A 443 -25.16 -25.70 23.86
CA ALA A 443 -25.21 -25.17 22.50
C ALA A 443 -24.87 -23.66 22.41
N ALA A 444 -24.75 -22.94 23.55
CA ALA A 444 -24.48 -21.51 23.59
C ALA A 444 -22.98 -21.16 23.53
N PHE A 445 -22.10 -22.13 23.78
CA PHE A 445 -20.68 -21.99 23.45
C PHE A 445 -20.50 -22.50 22.02
N GLY A 446 -20.49 -21.57 21.07
CA GLY A 446 -20.07 -21.85 19.70
C GLY A 446 -18.70 -22.53 19.66
N ASP A 447 -18.32 -23.05 18.50
CA ASP A 447 -17.02 -23.67 18.28
C ASP A 447 -15.87 -22.78 18.81
N VAL A 448 -15.26 -23.19 19.92
CA VAL A 448 -14.18 -22.44 20.60
C VAL A 448 -13.03 -22.17 19.64
N ALA A 449 -12.76 -23.08 18.69
CA ALA A 449 -11.74 -22.90 17.68
C ALA A 449 -12.13 -21.79 16.69
N ALA A 450 -13.39 -21.76 16.24
CA ALA A 450 -13.89 -20.69 15.37
C ALA A 450 -13.90 -19.32 16.07
N THR A 451 -14.35 -19.26 17.34
CA THR A 451 -14.32 -18.03 18.14
C THR A 451 -12.88 -17.56 18.36
N ALA A 452 -11.97 -18.47 18.68
CA ALA A 452 -10.55 -18.18 18.79
C ALA A 452 -9.98 -17.64 17.48
N ALA A 453 -10.25 -18.28 16.34
CA ALA A 453 -9.79 -17.85 15.03
C ALA A 453 -10.29 -16.43 14.67
N ALA A 454 -11.56 -16.11 14.98
CA ALA A 454 -12.12 -14.79 14.72
C ALA A 454 -11.46 -13.69 15.58
N TRP A 455 -11.26 -13.92 16.88
CA TRP A 455 -10.52 -13.01 17.77
C TRP A 455 -9.10 -12.78 17.26
N THR A 456 -8.49 -13.85 16.83
CA THR A 456 -7.10 -13.95 16.41
C THR A 456 -6.90 -13.19 15.09
N ARG A 457 -7.79 -13.34 14.09
CA ARG A 457 -7.87 -12.46 12.90
C ARG A 457 -8.03 -10.99 13.29
N PHE A 458 -8.96 -10.67 14.18
CA PHE A 458 -9.18 -9.29 14.60
C PHE A 458 -7.90 -8.65 15.18
N MET A 459 -7.27 -9.33 16.14
CA MET A 459 -6.06 -8.86 16.80
C MET A 459 -4.86 -8.75 15.86
N GLY A 460 -4.75 -9.61 14.84
CA GLY A 460 -3.73 -9.50 13.79
C GLY A 460 -3.78 -8.15 13.07
N GLY A 461 -4.97 -7.76 12.58
CA GLY A 461 -5.16 -6.46 11.94
C GLY A 461 -4.91 -5.28 12.88
N VAL A 462 -5.36 -5.36 14.14
CA VAL A 462 -5.11 -4.33 15.17
C VAL A 462 -3.60 -4.16 15.43
N ARG A 463 -2.87 -5.27 15.54
CA ARG A 463 -1.43 -5.27 15.79
C ARG A 463 -0.66 -4.64 14.64
N VAL A 464 -0.98 -5.00 13.39
CA VAL A 464 -0.36 -4.37 12.20
C VAL A 464 -0.61 -2.87 12.20
N CYS A 465 -1.84 -2.44 12.51
CA CYS A 465 -2.14 -1.01 12.62
C CYS A 465 -1.29 -0.30 13.68
N LEU A 466 -1.18 -0.88 14.88
CA LEU A 466 -0.35 -0.33 15.95
C LEU A 466 1.12 -0.23 15.52
N LEU A 467 1.64 -1.30 14.93
CA LEU A 467 3.02 -1.41 14.48
C LEU A 467 3.35 -0.32 13.46
N PHE A 468 2.60 -0.20 12.37
CA PHE A 468 2.92 0.75 11.31
C PHE A 468 2.60 2.21 11.67
N MET A 469 1.59 2.47 12.51
CA MET A 469 1.27 3.84 12.93
C MET A 469 2.28 4.45 13.92
N TYR A 470 2.99 3.62 14.69
CA TYR A 470 3.83 4.09 15.80
C TYR A 470 5.31 3.69 15.73
N SER A 471 5.71 2.65 14.99
CA SER A 471 7.13 2.22 14.91
C SER A 471 8.04 3.19 14.14
N GLY A 472 7.49 3.96 13.19
CA GLY A 472 8.24 4.95 12.41
C GLY A 472 8.36 6.33 13.07
N ARG A 473 7.68 6.56 14.20
CA ARG A 473 7.75 7.83 14.93
C ARG A 473 8.93 7.75 15.89
N SER A 474 10.05 8.35 15.51
CA SER A 474 11.13 8.57 16.48
C SER A 474 10.55 9.27 17.71
N VAL A 475 11.03 8.88 18.89
CA VAL A 475 10.66 9.34 20.25
C VAL A 475 10.83 10.86 20.46
N MET A 476 11.02 11.66 19.41
CA MET A 476 11.27 13.10 19.47
C MET A 476 10.01 14.00 19.51
N ASP A 477 8.79 13.49 19.42
CA ASP A 477 7.57 14.33 19.32
C ASP A 477 6.56 14.16 20.46
N THR A 478 7.01 13.88 21.68
CA THR A 478 6.15 14.02 22.87
C THR A 478 5.97 15.47 23.34
N SER A 479 6.53 16.47 22.65
CA SER A 479 6.37 17.89 23.00
C SER A 479 5.64 18.77 21.97
N PHE A 480 5.16 18.25 20.83
CA PHE A 480 4.53 19.08 19.79
C PHE A 480 3.08 18.68 19.48
N ALA A 481 2.23 18.64 20.50
CA ALA A 481 0.78 18.77 20.32
C ALA A 481 0.31 20.24 20.33
N GLY A 482 1.23 21.20 20.29
CA GLY A 482 0.89 22.61 20.42
C GLY A 482 1.94 23.55 19.84
N GLN A 483 2.22 23.48 18.54
CA GLN A 483 2.67 24.64 17.77
C GLN A 483 2.62 24.34 16.27
N ALA A 484 2.15 25.33 15.52
CA ALA A 484 1.91 25.29 14.09
C ALA A 484 3.20 25.11 13.26
N ALA A 485 2.99 24.62 12.04
CA ALA A 485 3.68 25.02 10.81
C ALA A 485 5.16 25.43 10.93
N GLN A 486 6.07 24.59 10.42
CA GLN A 486 7.13 24.95 9.47
C GLN A 486 8.16 23.81 9.33
N GLY A 487 8.44 23.45 8.09
CA GLY A 487 9.82 23.38 7.55
C GLY A 487 10.80 22.30 8.05
N LEU A 488 11.39 21.63 7.04
CA LEU A 488 12.72 20.98 7.04
C LEU A 488 12.73 19.55 7.64
N CYS A 489 13.38 18.53 7.06
CA CYS A 489 14.32 18.42 5.94
C CYS A 489 14.42 16.92 5.56
N ARG A 490 14.52 16.55 4.26
CA ARG A 490 15.74 16.05 3.53
C ARG A 490 16.29 14.71 4.07
N SER A 491 16.67 13.71 3.26
CA SER A 491 17.47 13.75 2.02
C SER A 491 17.50 12.36 1.36
N HIS A 492 17.24 12.24 0.06
CA HIS A 492 17.90 11.31 -0.89
C HIS A 492 17.29 11.51 -2.30
N SER A 493 17.57 12.65 -2.94
CA SER A 493 17.42 12.80 -4.42
C SER A 493 18.13 14.04 -5.00
N LEU A 494 18.99 14.71 -4.23
CA LEU A 494 19.61 15.99 -4.62
C LEU A 494 20.88 15.86 -5.49
N GLY A 495 21.17 14.67 -6.03
CA GLY A 495 22.36 14.43 -6.87
C GLY A 495 22.26 14.93 -8.32
N MET A 496 21.06 15.04 -8.91
CA MET A 496 20.92 15.43 -10.33
C MET A 496 20.30 16.82 -10.57
N LYS A 497 19.65 17.44 -9.56
CA LYS A 497 19.04 18.78 -9.74
C LYS A 497 20.08 19.90 -9.91
N GLN A 498 21.32 19.70 -9.48
CA GLN A 498 22.37 20.72 -9.53
C GLN A 498 23.26 20.65 -10.77
N LEU A 499 23.15 19.60 -11.59
CA LEU A 499 23.88 19.45 -12.85
C LEU A 499 23.04 19.78 -14.10
N LEU A 500 21.73 20.03 -13.94
CA LEU A 500 20.77 20.25 -15.04
C LEU A 500 20.29 21.71 -15.15
N LEU A 501 20.78 22.62 -14.31
CA LEU A 501 20.46 24.06 -14.36
C LEU A 501 21.68 24.95 -14.58
N SER A 502 22.84 24.37 -14.89
CA SER A 502 24.05 25.11 -15.25
C SER A 502 24.72 24.48 -16.46
N ASN A 503 24.18 24.79 -17.64
CA ASN A 503 24.87 25.08 -18.92
C ASN A 503 23.88 25.03 -20.08
#